data_AF-A0A2G4FB98-F1
#
_entry.id   AF-A0A2G4FB98-F1
#
_cell.length_a   1.000
_cell.length_b   1.000
_cell.length_c   1.000
_cell.angle_alpha   90.00
_cell.angle_beta   90.00
_cell.angle_gamma   90.00
#
_symmetry.space_group_name_H-M   'P 1'
#
loop_
_entity.id
_entity.type
_entity.pdbx_description
1 polymer ?
#
loop_
_entity_poly.entity_id
_entity_poly.type
_entity_poly.pdbx_seq_one_letter_code
_entity_poly.pdbx_strand_id
1 'polypeptide(L)'
;MACWQAAFIALALTACDSPPPSAVDLPGVAYVHPKRRSEADVQRASEAFYAKETHGQDVVFRSVEPEHAGYYFYTKFDFEPPVEARVVLEVVRTEATAPERYVFSTKVRPQFPLGEYVIGLTGKDAGNAKWVPIAWRLSVVDAQGKVLAATHSFLWGSPTDLGQK
;
A
#
# COMPACT_ATOMS: atom_id res chain seq x y z
N MET A 1 -35.17 32.49 42.13
CA MET A 1 -33.83 31.88 42.06
C MET A 1 -33.86 30.84 40.96
N ALA A 2 -32.91 30.91 40.03
CA ALA A 2 -32.96 30.29 38.71
C ALA A 2 -32.88 28.75 38.75
N CYS A 3 -33.72 28.11 37.94
CA CYS A 3 -33.72 26.68 37.65
C CYS A 3 -32.69 26.43 36.52
N TRP A 4 -31.57 25.78 36.82
CA TRP A 4 -30.50 25.55 35.86
C TRP A 4 -30.77 24.24 35.11
N GLN A 5 -31.21 24.33 33.86
CA GLN A 5 -31.26 23.20 32.94
C GLN A 5 -29.84 22.89 32.45
N ALA A 6 -29.30 21.75 32.85
CA ALA A 6 -28.08 21.20 32.25
C ALA A 6 -28.48 20.31 31.07
N ALA A 7 -28.36 20.86 29.85
CA ALA A 7 -28.47 20.08 28.62
C ALA A 7 -27.14 19.34 28.38
N PHE A 8 -27.12 18.03 28.61
CA PHE A 8 -26.04 17.15 28.16
C PHE A 8 -26.16 16.96 26.65
N ILE A 9 -25.34 17.68 25.89
CA ILE A 9 -25.12 17.41 24.46
C ILE A 9 -24.14 16.24 24.41
N ALA A 10 -24.66 15.03 24.16
CA ALA A 10 -23.86 13.88 23.80
C ALA A 10 -23.31 14.10 22.37
N LEU A 11 -22.03 14.48 22.26
CA LEU A 11 -21.32 14.39 20.99
C LEU A 11 -21.22 12.92 20.59
N ALA A 12 -21.99 12.52 19.60
CA ALA A 12 -21.78 11.28 18.87
C ALA A 12 -20.42 11.38 18.15
N LEU A 13 -19.40 10.76 18.72
CA LEU A 13 -18.16 10.46 18.02
C LEU A 13 -18.51 9.44 16.93
N THR A 14 -18.77 9.93 15.73
CA THR A 14 -18.77 9.10 14.53
C THR A 14 -17.35 8.57 14.37
N ALA A 15 -17.10 7.37 14.86
CA ALA A 15 -15.92 6.62 14.48
C ALA A 15 -15.88 6.55 12.94
N CYS A 16 -14.77 6.96 12.35
CA CYS A 16 -14.52 6.74 10.93
C CYS A 16 -14.52 5.23 10.68
N ASP A 17 -15.68 4.70 10.33
CA ASP A 17 -15.84 3.37 9.78
C ASP A 17 -15.14 3.39 8.43
N SER A 18 -13.84 3.09 8.46
CA SER A 18 -13.09 2.87 7.24
C SER A 18 -13.70 1.62 6.63
N PRO A 19 -14.31 1.69 5.42
CA PRO A 19 -15.00 0.55 4.87
C PRO A 19 -14.07 -0.66 4.90
N PRO A 20 -14.56 -1.85 5.30
CA PRO A 20 -13.72 -3.03 5.34
C PRO A 20 -13.07 -3.18 3.97
N PRO A 21 -11.81 -3.60 3.91
CA PRO A 21 -11.12 -3.80 2.65
C PRO A 21 -11.94 -4.80 1.81
N SER A 22 -12.73 -4.28 0.87
CA SER A 22 -13.58 -5.10 -0.01
C SER A 22 -12.68 -6.07 -0.77
N ALA A 23 -12.94 -7.38 -0.72
CA ALA A 23 -12.15 -8.40 -1.43
C ALA A 23 -12.31 -8.34 -2.97
N VAL A 24 -12.85 -7.24 -3.49
CA VAL A 24 -13.22 -7.08 -4.89
C VAL A 24 -12.10 -6.34 -5.60
N ASP A 25 -11.59 -6.96 -6.66
CA ASP A 25 -10.71 -6.29 -7.62
C ASP A 25 -11.45 -5.15 -8.31
N LEU A 26 -10.80 -4.00 -8.39
CA LEU A 26 -11.28 -2.84 -9.12
C LEU A 26 -10.29 -2.55 -10.25
N PRO A 27 -10.78 -2.31 -11.47
CA PRO A 27 -9.92 -2.08 -12.63
C PRO A 27 -9.00 -0.87 -12.43
N GLY A 28 -7.89 -0.83 -13.17
CA GLY A 28 -6.92 0.28 -13.14
C GLY A 28 -5.56 -0.08 -12.57
N VAL A 29 -5.40 -1.28 -11.99
CA VAL A 29 -4.08 -1.85 -11.72
C VAL A 29 -3.71 -2.78 -12.88
N ALA A 30 -2.69 -2.40 -13.65
CA ALA A 30 -2.25 -3.15 -14.84
C ALA A 30 -1.59 -4.47 -14.42
N TYR A 31 -0.69 -4.39 -13.44
CA TYR A 31 -0.09 -5.55 -12.78
C TYR A 31 0.54 -5.17 -11.44
N VAL A 32 0.76 -6.20 -10.63
CA VAL A 32 1.66 -6.19 -9.48
C VAL A 32 2.56 -7.40 -9.57
N HIS A 33 3.87 -7.20 -9.51
CA HIS A 33 4.87 -8.27 -9.51
C HIS A 33 5.66 -8.25 -8.20
N PRO A 34 5.29 -9.10 -7.23
CA PRO A 34 6.01 -9.22 -5.97
C PRO A 34 7.33 -9.98 -6.14
N LYS A 35 8.43 -9.43 -5.62
CA LYS A 35 9.77 -10.03 -5.72
C LYS A 35 10.67 -9.63 -4.55
N ARG A 36 11.37 -10.60 -3.98
CA ARG A 36 12.44 -10.33 -3.01
C ARG A 36 13.70 -9.81 -3.71
N ARG A 37 14.37 -8.84 -3.08
CA ARG A 37 15.64 -8.27 -3.55
C ARG A 37 16.63 -8.19 -2.40
N SER A 38 17.88 -8.57 -2.68
CA SER A 38 19.02 -8.30 -1.82
C SER A 38 19.45 -6.83 -1.92
N GLU A 39 20.38 -6.38 -1.08
CA GLU A 39 20.95 -5.04 -1.18
C GLU A 39 21.64 -4.81 -2.54
N ALA A 40 22.45 -5.80 -2.99
CA ALA A 40 23.11 -5.76 -4.28
C ALA A 40 22.14 -5.69 -5.47
N ASP A 41 20.94 -6.26 -5.32
CA ASP A 41 19.89 -6.24 -6.35
C ASP A 41 19.25 -4.87 -6.56
N VAL A 42 19.18 -4.04 -5.50
CA VAL A 42 18.52 -2.72 -5.53
C VAL A 42 19.50 -1.56 -5.51
N GLN A 43 20.80 -1.84 -5.38
CA GLN A 43 21.85 -0.85 -5.52
C GLN A 43 21.78 -0.24 -6.93
N ARG A 44 21.26 0.98 -7.06
CA ARG A 44 21.36 1.69 -8.33
C ARG A 44 22.75 2.29 -8.49
N ALA A 45 23.29 2.20 -9.69
CA ALA A 45 24.54 2.85 -10.05
C ALA A 45 24.52 4.36 -9.75
N SER A 46 23.37 5.03 -9.89
CA SER A 46 23.22 6.46 -9.58
C SER A 46 23.33 6.79 -8.08
N GLU A 47 22.92 5.89 -7.19
CA GLU A 47 22.99 6.08 -5.74
C GLU A 47 24.44 5.98 -5.22
N ALA A 48 25.32 5.28 -5.93
CA ALA A 48 26.75 5.24 -5.63
C ALA A 48 27.47 6.59 -5.88
N PHE A 49 26.89 7.47 -6.70
CA PHE A 49 27.46 8.77 -7.04
C PHE A 49 26.76 9.96 -6.36
N TYR A 50 25.52 9.80 -5.90
CA TYR A 50 24.74 10.85 -5.26
C TYR A 50 24.17 10.39 -3.91
N ALA A 51 24.48 11.11 -2.83
CA ALA A 51 24.07 10.80 -1.46
C ALA A 51 22.55 10.95 -1.18
N LYS A 52 21.73 11.05 -2.22
CA LYS A 52 20.27 11.26 -2.14
C LYS A 52 19.58 10.33 -3.13
N GLU A 53 18.56 9.61 -2.65
CA GLU A 53 17.71 8.74 -3.49
C GLU A 53 17.25 9.52 -4.73
N THR A 54 17.62 9.02 -5.89
CA THR A 54 17.20 9.57 -7.17
C THR A 54 16.15 8.63 -7.71
N HIS A 55 14.88 9.04 -7.65
CA HIS A 55 13.81 8.39 -8.41
C HIS A 55 14.18 8.54 -9.89
N GLY A 56 14.65 7.46 -10.51
CA GLY A 56 14.96 7.43 -11.94
C GLY A 56 13.67 7.53 -12.76
N GLN A 57 13.37 6.51 -13.57
CA GLN A 57 12.04 6.43 -14.18
C GLN A 57 10.98 5.92 -13.20
N ASP A 58 11.39 5.16 -12.18
CA ASP A 58 10.52 4.60 -11.15
C ASP A 58 10.47 5.49 -9.91
N VAL A 59 9.36 5.38 -9.17
CA VAL A 59 9.24 5.90 -7.82
C VAL A 59 9.38 4.74 -6.85
N VAL A 60 10.37 4.82 -5.98
CA VAL A 60 10.63 3.79 -4.95
C VAL A 60 10.16 4.31 -3.62
N PHE A 61 9.35 3.51 -2.95
CA PHE A 61 9.02 3.69 -1.55
C PHE A 61 9.59 2.53 -0.75
N ARG A 62 10.19 2.83 0.41
CA ARG A 62 10.69 1.81 1.34
C ARG A 62 9.99 2.02 2.68
N SER A 63 9.51 0.94 3.30
CA SER A 63 8.88 1.03 4.62
C SER A 63 9.88 1.45 5.71
N VAL A 64 11.14 1.08 5.55
CA VAL A 64 12.29 1.58 6.30
C VAL A 64 13.26 2.21 5.32
N GLU A 65 13.27 3.55 5.27
CA GLU A 65 13.97 4.35 4.24
C GLU A 65 15.46 3.99 4.01
N PRO A 66 16.32 3.84 5.05
CA PRO A 66 17.74 3.55 4.83
C PRO A 66 18.02 2.07 4.49
N GLU A 67 17.01 1.20 4.53
CA GLU A 67 17.18 -0.24 4.33
C GLU A 67 16.80 -0.62 2.91
N HIS A 68 17.73 -1.21 2.17
CA HIS A 68 17.56 -1.51 0.75
C HIS A 68 17.08 -2.95 0.50
N ALA A 69 17.58 -3.92 1.25
CA ALA A 69 17.15 -5.31 1.11
C ALA A 69 15.69 -5.47 1.58
N GLY A 70 14.88 -6.19 0.79
CA GLY A 70 13.45 -6.24 1.08
C GLY A 70 12.61 -7.10 0.15
N TYR A 71 11.31 -7.10 0.43
CA TYR A 71 10.27 -7.69 -0.41
C TYR A 71 9.52 -6.57 -1.14
N TYR A 72 9.63 -6.54 -2.46
CA TYR A 72 9.17 -5.44 -3.29
C TYR A 72 7.95 -5.79 -4.11
N PHE A 73 7.05 -4.83 -4.29
CA PHE A 73 5.87 -4.90 -5.15
C PHE A 73 6.04 -3.90 -6.29
N TYR A 74 6.42 -4.42 -7.45
CA TYR A 74 6.56 -3.64 -8.69
C TYR A 74 5.17 -3.45 -9.29
N THR A 75 4.69 -2.22 -9.33
CA THR A 75 3.29 -1.91 -9.57
C THR A 75 3.12 -0.91 -10.71
N LYS A 76 2.25 -1.26 -11.66
CA LYS A 76 1.86 -0.38 -12.76
C LYS A 76 0.35 -0.16 -12.74
N PHE A 77 -0.05 1.09 -12.97
CA PHE A 77 -1.45 1.48 -13.11
C PHE A 77 -1.77 1.82 -14.56
N ASP A 78 -2.99 1.50 -15.00
CA ASP A 78 -3.52 1.83 -16.34
C ASP A 78 -4.04 3.28 -16.42
N PHE A 79 -3.97 3.99 -15.31
CA PHE A 79 -4.40 5.38 -15.18
C PHE A 79 -3.39 6.14 -14.34
N GLU A 80 -3.45 7.47 -14.42
CA GLU A 80 -2.65 8.33 -13.56
C GLU A 80 -3.40 8.62 -12.26
N PRO A 81 -2.90 8.17 -11.09
CA PRO A 81 -3.59 8.42 -9.83
C PRO A 81 -3.69 9.93 -9.52
N PRO A 82 -4.80 10.41 -8.94
CA PRO A 82 -4.90 11.77 -8.44
C PRO A 82 -3.74 12.12 -7.49
N VAL A 83 -3.33 13.39 -7.46
CA VAL A 83 -2.17 13.85 -6.65
C VAL A 83 -2.35 13.60 -5.15
N GLU A 84 -3.58 13.73 -4.65
CA GLU A 84 -3.92 13.50 -3.25
C GLU A 84 -4.36 12.06 -2.95
N ALA A 85 -4.24 11.16 -3.94
CA ALA A 85 -4.47 9.75 -3.72
C ALA A 85 -3.31 9.12 -2.91
N ARG A 86 -3.57 7.91 -2.44
CA ARG A 86 -2.60 7.11 -1.69
C ARG A 86 -2.58 5.70 -2.25
N VAL A 87 -1.39 5.14 -2.43
CA VAL A 87 -1.24 3.71 -2.63
C VAL A 87 -1.22 3.06 -1.26
N VAL A 88 -2.05 2.05 -1.07
CA VAL A 88 -2.16 1.31 0.18
C VAL A 88 -1.81 -0.14 -0.12
N LEU A 89 -0.78 -0.63 0.56
CA LEU A 89 -0.38 -2.03 0.56
C LEU A 89 -0.81 -2.66 1.89
N GLU A 90 -1.57 -3.73 1.83
CA GLU A 90 -1.97 -4.53 2.98
C GLU A 90 -1.37 -5.93 2.85
N VAL A 91 -0.79 -6.44 3.93
CA VAL A 91 -0.07 -7.71 3.94
C VAL A 91 -0.46 -8.57 5.13
N VAL A 92 -0.87 -9.81 4.88
CA VAL A 92 -1.02 -10.83 5.90
C VAL A 92 0.33 -11.52 6.09
N ARG A 93 0.98 -11.24 7.23
CA ARG A 93 2.27 -11.86 7.59
C ARG A 93 2.10 -13.24 8.22
N THR A 94 1.08 -13.39 9.06
CA THR A 94 0.80 -14.61 9.83
C THR A 94 -0.66 -14.97 9.66
N GLU A 95 -0.96 -16.27 9.52
CA GLU A 95 -2.34 -16.75 9.39
C GLU A 95 -3.20 -16.28 10.58
N ALA A 96 -4.47 -16.00 10.30
CA ALA A 96 -5.45 -15.55 11.30
C ALA A 96 -5.06 -14.26 12.07
N THR A 97 -4.13 -13.45 11.53
CA THR A 97 -3.82 -12.10 12.05
C THR A 97 -4.35 -11.02 11.13
N ALA A 98 -4.65 -9.84 11.70
CA ALA A 98 -5.06 -8.69 10.91
C ALA A 98 -3.94 -8.27 9.93
N PRO A 99 -4.28 -7.85 8.70
CA PRO A 99 -3.29 -7.37 7.74
C PRO A 99 -2.50 -6.17 8.27
N GLU A 100 -1.18 -6.17 8.07
CA GLU A 100 -0.33 -4.99 8.24
C GLU A 100 -0.60 -4.02 7.10
N ARG A 101 -0.74 -2.72 7.40
CA ARG A 101 -1.11 -1.70 6.43
C ARG A 101 -0.01 -0.66 6.25
N TYR A 102 0.39 -0.44 5.00
CA TYR A 102 1.41 0.52 4.57
C TYR A 102 0.81 1.51 3.59
N VAL A 103 1.09 2.80 3.77
CA VAL A 103 0.44 3.88 3.00
C VAL A 103 1.50 4.78 2.38
N PHE A 104 1.41 4.98 1.07
CA PHE A 104 2.38 5.73 0.27
C PHE A 104 1.67 6.81 -0.54
N SER A 105 2.32 7.95 -0.73
CA SER A 105 1.75 9.08 -1.47
C SER A 105 1.92 8.92 -2.98
N THR A 106 0.92 9.30 -3.78
CA THR A 106 1.03 9.39 -5.24
C THR A 106 1.55 10.76 -5.73
N LYS A 107 1.98 11.64 -4.81
CA LYS A 107 2.52 12.98 -5.15
C LYS A 107 3.80 12.88 -5.97
N VAL A 108 4.63 11.89 -5.69
CA VAL A 108 5.82 11.58 -6.48
C VAL A 108 5.40 10.56 -7.53
N ARG A 109 5.60 10.88 -8.81
CA ARG A 109 5.09 10.07 -9.94
C ARG A 109 6.22 9.43 -10.74
N PRO A 110 6.06 8.17 -11.18
CA PRO A 110 6.96 7.55 -12.14
C PRO A 110 6.93 8.28 -13.48
N GLN A 111 8.03 8.24 -14.23
CA GLN A 111 8.09 8.80 -15.59
C GLN A 111 7.35 7.89 -16.57
N PHE A 112 6.28 8.41 -17.17
CA PHE A 112 5.52 7.72 -18.21
C PHE A 112 6.34 7.59 -19.52
N PRO A 113 6.23 6.48 -20.29
CA PRO A 113 5.34 5.33 -20.13
C PRO A 113 5.95 4.14 -19.37
N LEU A 114 7.24 4.15 -19.04
CA LEU A 114 7.92 2.97 -18.52
C LEU A 114 7.86 2.87 -17.00
N GLY A 115 7.97 3.99 -16.29
CA GLY A 115 8.13 4.03 -14.83
C GLY A 115 7.03 3.34 -14.02
N GLU A 116 7.44 2.68 -12.94
CA GLU A 116 6.58 1.95 -12.02
C GLU A 116 6.60 2.56 -10.61
N TYR A 117 5.57 2.25 -9.82
CA TYR A 117 5.63 2.39 -8.38
C TYR A 117 6.26 1.12 -7.80
N VAL A 118 7.41 1.27 -7.16
CA VAL A 118 8.18 0.17 -6.56
C VAL A 118 8.06 0.29 -5.06
N ILE A 119 7.23 -0.56 -4.45
CA ILE A 119 6.92 -0.49 -3.01
C ILE A 119 7.68 -1.60 -2.29
N GLY A 120 8.65 -1.22 -1.45
CA GLY A 120 9.50 -2.14 -0.69
C GLY A 120 9.07 -2.24 0.77
N LEU A 121 8.80 -3.46 1.23
CA LEU A 121 8.87 -3.81 2.64
C LEU A 121 10.33 -4.13 2.96
N THR A 122 11.01 -3.25 3.70
CA THR A 122 12.46 -3.28 3.91
C THR A 122 12.82 -3.39 5.37
N GLY A 123 14.08 -3.74 5.66
CA GLY A 123 14.59 -3.89 7.02
C GLY A 123 13.76 -4.88 7.83
N LYS A 124 13.25 -4.45 8.99
CA LYS A 124 12.43 -5.30 9.87
C LYS A 124 11.12 -5.77 9.21
N ASP A 125 10.53 -4.96 8.33
CA ASP A 125 9.24 -5.27 7.69
C ASP A 125 9.42 -6.30 6.56
N ALA A 126 10.64 -6.43 6.04
CA ALA A 126 10.99 -7.47 5.08
C ALA A 126 10.96 -8.88 5.70
N GLY A 127 10.96 -9.03 7.03
CA GLY A 127 11.16 -10.33 7.66
C GLY A 127 12.47 -11.02 7.24
N ASN A 128 12.60 -12.31 7.56
CA ASN A 128 13.80 -13.07 7.20
C ASN A 128 13.90 -13.34 5.68
N ALA A 129 15.07 -13.78 5.21
CA ALA A 129 15.32 -13.99 3.78
C ALA A 129 14.37 -14.98 3.06
N LYS A 130 13.74 -15.89 3.81
CA LYS A 130 12.77 -16.88 3.28
C LYS A 130 11.32 -16.43 3.43
N TRP A 131 11.08 -15.32 4.12
CA TRP A 131 9.74 -14.83 4.34
C TRP A 131 9.14 -14.29 3.04
N VAL A 132 7.89 -14.69 2.82
CA VAL A 132 6.99 -14.17 1.79
C VAL A 132 5.64 -13.86 2.46
N PRO A 133 4.91 -12.83 1.99
CA PRO A 133 3.56 -12.56 2.48
C PRO A 133 2.64 -13.74 2.17
N ILE A 134 1.76 -14.11 3.12
CA ILE A 134 0.75 -15.16 2.92
C ILE A 134 -0.29 -14.66 1.92
N ALA A 135 -0.76 -13.44 2.13
CA ALA A 135 -1.65 -12.74 1.23
C ALA A 135 -1.28 -11.26 1.21
N TRP A 136 -1.61 -10.59 0.11
CA TRP A 136 -1.44 -9.15 -0.02
C TRP A 136 -2.57 -8.54 -0.84
N ARG A 137 -2.82 -7.25 -0.61
CA ARG A 137 -3.67 -6.41 -1.43
C ARG A 137 -3.00 -5.08 -1.67
N LEU A 138 -3.13 -4.59 -2.90
CA LEU A 138 -2.73 -3.25 -3.27
C LEU A 138 -3.96 -2.46 -3.73
N SER A 139 -4.11 -1.24 -3.24
CA SER A 139 -5.21 -0.35 -3.63
C SER A 139 -4.74 1.08 -3.82
N VAL A 140 -5.40 1.80 -4.72
CA VAL A 140 -5.29 3.25 -4.86
C VAL A 140 -6.54 3.85 -4.26
N VAL A 141 -6.36 4.74 -3.29
CA VAL A 141 -7.46 5.34 -2.51
C VAL A 141 -7.40 6.85 -2.68
N ASP A 142 -8.53 7.50 -2.94
CA ASP A 142 -8.58 8.97 -3.03
C ASP A 142 -8.48 9.66 -1.66
N ALA A 143 -8.51 11.00 -1.67
CA ALA A 143 -8.39 11.80 -0.47
C ALA A 143 -9.54 11.57 0.53
N GLN A 144 -10.70 11.11 0.04
CA GLN A 144 -11.91 10.84 0.81
C GLN A 144 -11.98 9.40 1.31
N GLY A 145 -11.01 8.55 0.95
CA GLY A 145 -11.00 7.15 1.36
C GLY A 145 -11.71 6.20 0.40
N LYS A 146 -12.18 6.67 -0.76
CA LYS A 146 -12.79 5.83 -1.77
C LYS A 146 -11.71 5.09 -2.56
N VAL A 147 -11.89 3.78 -2.73
CA VAL A 147 -11.00 2.95 -3.54
C VAL A 147 -11.26 3.24 -5.02
N LEU A 148 -10.20 3.64 -5.73
CA LEU A 148 -10.21 3.94 -7.17
C LEU A 148 -9.83 2.72 -8.01
N ALA A 149 -8.87 1.94 -7.53
CA ALA A 149 -8.38 0.71 -8.16
C ALA A 149 -7.86 -0.23 -7.07
N ALA A 150 -7.97 -1.55 -7.29
CA ALA A 150 -7.50 -2.54 -6.33
C ALA A 150 -7.19 -3.87 -7.01
N THR A 151 -6.11 -4.51 -6.57
CA THR A 151 -5.81 -5.90 -6.92
C THR A 151 -5.25 -6.64 -5.71
N HIS A 152 -5.29 -7.97 -5.73
CA HIS A 152 -4.84 -8.78 -4.61
C HIS A 152 -4.20 -10.12 -5.02
N SER A 153 -3.48 -10.74 -4.08
CA SER A 153 -2.96 -12.10 -4.23
C SER A 153 -4.08 -13.13 -4.15
N PHE A 154 -3.92 -14.29 -4.78
CA PHE A 154 -4.90 -15.38 -4.75
C PHE A 154 -5.45 -15.76 -3.35
N LEU A 155 -4.62 -15.69 -2.30
CA LEU A 155 -5.03 -16.02 -0.92
C LEU A 155 -5.69 -14.86 -0.17
N TRP A 156 -5.97 -13.75 -0.84
CA TRP A 156 -6.69 -12.62 -0.27
C TRP A 156 -8.19 -12.81 -0.48
N GLY A 157 -8.97 -12.65 0.59
CA GLY A 157 -10.39 -13.02 0.62
C GLY A 157 -10.61 -14.47 1.05
N SER A 158 -11.83 -14.78 1.50
CA SER A 158 -12.23 -16.16 1.80
C SER A 158 -12.80 -16.83 0.55
N PRO A 159 -12.82 -18.17 0.45
CA PRO A 159 -13.55 -18.88 -0.60
C PRO A 159 -15.04 -18.47 -0.71
N THR A 160 -15.61 -17.90 0.36
CA THR A 160 -16.99 -17.39 0.37
C THR A 160 -17.15 -16.12 -0.48
N ASP A 161 -16.08 -15.35 -0.70
CA ASP A 161 -16.07 -14.17 -1.56
C ASP A 161 -16.03 -14.54 -3.06
N LEU A 162 -15.61 -15.77 -3.40
CA LEU A 162 -15.57 -16.31 -4.76
C LEU A 162 -16.87 -17.04 -5.18
N GLY A 163 -17.87 -17.08 -4.28
CA GLY A 163 -19.07 -17.91 -4.38
C GLY A 163 -20.40 -17.16 -4.37
N GLN A 164 -20.45 -15.92 -4.83
CA GLN A 164 -21.71 -15.22 -5.11
C GLN A 164 -21.82 -15.01 -6.63
N LYS A 165 -22.36 -16.03 -7.31
CA LYS A 165 -22.99 -15.89 -8.63
C LYS A 165 -24.49 -15.85 -8.46
#